data_AF-A0A397AAH9-F1
#
_entry.id   AF-A0A397AAH9-F1
#
_cell.length_a   1.000
_cell.length_b   1.000
_cell.length_c   1.000
_cell.angle_alpha   90.00
_cell.angle_beta   90.00
_cell.angle_gamma   90.00
#
_symmetry.space_group_name_H-M   'P 1'
#
loop_
_entity.id
_entity.type
_entity.pdbx_description
1 polymer ?
#
loop_
_entity_poly.entity_id
_entity_poly.type
_entity_poly.pdbx_seq_one_letter_code
_entity_poly.pdbx_strand_id
1 'polypeptide(L)'
;IGAPDESDAYDSSMLYNLVALSELFTYPAPSRPSLRASFAGSLIASDTSSLVTMYCLASNGKDAACASEKPSTKPGFQFIYPTDKYFDVAIAIPNGTSVLLLSGLLDPQTPPKFARYQLASFVGTAKRLIEFPTSAHGTILNTPVTVQNKVPCGASIVSSFVMAGGLDKLDTTCLEYLTPNSFAITTALGQRLMATDDVYEGTPRKAIVPRTPSDSAASDVPASTKPPSESQVNSSWRSLAIAAVVVAAVIFLVMVVVVMRLRRQVREAKDLSAAEYIVDPVDP
;
A
#
# COMPACT_ATOMS: atom_id res chain seq x y z
N ILE A 1 -14.22 0.62 -6.90
CA ILE A 1 -14.24 1.47 -5.70
C ILE A 1 -14.15 0.50 -4.54
N GLY A 2 -13.05 0.55 -3.80
CA GLY A 2 -12.66 -0.47 -2.83
C GLY A 2 -13.71 -0.62 -1.74
N ALA A 3 -13.88 -1.84 -1.25
CA ALA A 3 -14.59 -2.06 0.01
C ALA A 3 -13.90 -1.23 1.11
N PRO A 4 -14.64 -0.74 2.12
CA PRO A 4 -14.02 -0.08 3.26
C PRO A 4 -12.96 -1.00 3.87
N ASP A 5 -11.73 -0.49 3.96
CA ASP A 5 -10.60 -1.19 4.55
C ASP A 5 -10.65 -0.96 6.07
N GLU A 6 -10.23 -1.94 6.86
CA GLU A 6 -10.17 -1.82 8.33
C GLU A 6 -9.25 -0.65 8.74
N SER A 7 -8.31 -0.26 7.87
CA SER A 7 -7.49 0.95 8.02
C SER A 7 -8.29 2.25 8.11
N ASP A 8 -9.46 2.33 7.47
CA ASP A 8 -10.30 3.54 7.48
C ASP A 8 -10.84 3.82 8.90
N ALA A 9 -10.95 2.79 9.75
CA ALA A 9 -11.33 2.94 11.15
C ALA A 9 -10.21 3.55 12.02
N TYR A 10 -8.96 3.53 11.55
CA TYR A 10 -7.79 4.07 12.25
C TYR A 10 -7.31 5.41 11.69
N ASP A 11 -7.91 5.90 10.60
CA ASP A 11 -7.60 7.22 10.06
C ASP A 11 -8.38 8.32 10.79
N SER A 12 -7.67 9.37 11.20
CA SER A 12 -8.26 10.54 11.84
C SER A 12 -7.61 11.79 11.28
N SER A 13 -8.31 12.44 10.34
CA SER A 13 -7.87 13.71 9.77
C SER A 13 -7.67 14.78 10.85
N MET A 14 -8.44 14.71 11.94
CA MET A 14 -8.30 15.64 13.07
C MET A 14 -6.98 15.41 13.83
N LEU A 15 -6.63 14.15 14.11
CA LEU A 15 -5.34 13.81 14.73
C LEU A 15 -4.18 14.15 13.81
N TYR A 16 -4.29 13.80 12.51
CA TYR A 16 -3.29 14.15 11.51
C TYR A 16 -3.04 15.67 11.49
N ASN A 17 -4.11 16.48 11.43
CA ASN A 17 -3.99 17.94 11.42
C ASN A 17 -3.41 18.47 12.73
N LEU A 18 -3.76 17.90 13.89
CA LEU A 18 -3.17 18.30 15.17
C LEU A 18 -1.65 18.13 15.15
N VAL A 19 -1.15 16.97 14.72
CA VAL A 19 0.28 16.68 14.63
C VAL A 19 0.95 17.55 13.58
N ALA A 20 0.40 17.58 12.35
CA ALA A 20 0.99 18.32 11.24
C ALA A 20 1.10 19.82 11.52
N LEU A 21 0.07 20.43 12.11
CA LEU A 21 0.09 21.85 12.45
C LEU A 21 0.95 22.17 13.67
N SER A 22 1.14 21.22 14.58
CA SER A 22 1.98 21.42 15.77
C SER A 22 3.46 21.23 15.47
N GLU A 23 3.84 20.22 14.67
CA GLU A 23 5.24 19.80 14.50
C GLU A 23 5.83 20.04 13.11
N LEU A 24 5.03 19.92 12.04
CA LEU A 24 5.54 19.98 10.67
C LEU A 24 5.50 21.41 10.09
N PHE A 25 4.73 22.31 10.71
CA PHE A 25 4.67 23.69 10.28
C PHE A 25 5.90 24.47 10.74
N THR A 26 6.46 25.30 9.86
CA THR A 26 7.63 26.12 10.22
C THR A 26 7.22 27.27 11.14
N TYR A 27 8.05 27.55 12.14
CA TYR A 27 7.87 28.66 13.08
C TYR A 27 9.01 29.68 12.96
N PRO A 28 8.73 30.98 12.77
CA PRO A 28 7.40 31.55 12.53
C PRO A 28 6.80 31.11 11.19
N ALA A 29 5.46 31.11 11.10
CA ALA A 29 4.74 30.70 9.91
C ALA A 29 5.17 31.45 8.63
N PRO A 30 5.44 30.73 7.51
CA PRO A 30 5.60 31.35 6.22
C PRO A 30 4.27 31.92 5.70
N SER A 31 4.34 33.00 4.91
CA SER A 31 3.16 33.60 4.30
C SER A 31 2.70 32.81 3.07
N ARG A 32 1.40 32.88 2.73
CA ARG A 32 0.89 32.23 1.50
C ARG A 32 1.62 32.63 0.23
N PRO A 33 1.94 33.93 -0.01
CA PRO A 33 2.72 34.31 -1.19
C PRO A 33 4.10 33.66 -1.22
N SER A 34 4.77 33.52 -0.07
CA SER A 34 6.09 32.89 -0.01
C SER A 34 6.06 31.40 -0.37
N LEU A 35 5.06 30.66 0.14
CA LEU A 35 4.88 29.25 -0.20
C LEU A 35 4.52 29.05 -1.67
N ARG A 36 3.66 29.90 -2.24
CA ARG A 36 3.34 29.87 -3.67
C ARG A 36 4.55 30.14 -4.55
N ALA A 37 5.37 31.12 -4.20
CA ALA A 37 6.61 31.41 -4.91
C ALA A 37 7.58 30.22 -4.86
N SER A 38 7.70 29.58 -3.69
CA SER A 38 8.51 28.36 -3.54
C SER A 38 7.99 27.20 -4.39
N PHE A 39 6.67 27.00 -4.43
CA PHE A 39 6.03 25.99 -5.27
C PHE A 39 6.31 26.25 -6.76
N ALA A 40 6.06 27.47 -7.23
CA ALA A 40 6.27 27.85 -8.62
C ALA A 40 7.75 27.79 -9.07
N GLY A 41 8.68 27.96 -8.12
CA GLY A 41 10.13 27.83 -8.37
C GLY A 41 10.67 26.40 -8.32
N SER A 42 9.84 25.41 -7.99
CA SER A 42 10.27 24.01 -7.83
C SER A 42 9.93 23.16 -9.05
N LEU A 43 10.81 22.24 -9.43
CA LEU A 43 10.59 21.33 -10.57
C LEU A 43 9.44 20.33 -10.33
N ILE A 44 9.38 19.77 -9.13
CA ILE A 44 8.32 18.85 -8.67
C ILE A 44 8.04 19.19 -7.21
N ALA A 45 6.82 19.63 -6.91
CA ALA A 45 6.38 19.99 -5.56
C ALA A 45 4.85 19.90 -5.45
N SER A 46 4.33 20.01 -4.24
CA SER A 46 2.90 20.23 -3.97
C SER A 46 2.71 21.61 -3.35
N ASP A 47 1.71 22.36 -3.81
CA ASP A 47 1.39 23.67 -3.22
C ASP A 47 0.78 23.49 -1.82
N THR A 48 1.53 23.88 -0.80
CA THR A 48 1.10 23.84 0.61
C THR A 48 0.60 25.20 1.11
N SER A 49 0.44 26.20 0.24
CA SER A 49 0.03 27.56 0.62
C SER A 49 -1.38 27.63 1.21
N SER A 50 -2.25 26.64 1.00
CA SER A 50 -3.56 26.57 1.66
C SER A 50 -3.44 26.21 3.16
N LEU A 51 -2.36 25.56 3.58
CA LEU A 51 -2.17 25.15 4.97
C LEU A 51 -1.95 26.34 5.92
N VAL A 52 -1.51 27.50 5.42
CA VAL A 52 -1.30 28.71 6.24
C VAL A 52 -2.59 29.12 6.93
N THR A 53 -3.73 29.13 6.22
CA THR A 53 -5.02 29.47 6.82
C THR A 53 -5.38 28.48 7.94
N MET A 54 -5.16 27.18 7.71
CA MET A 54 -5.45 26.12 8.68
C MET A 54 -4.57 26.24 9.93
N TYR A 55 -3.27 26.46 9.74
CA TYR A 55 -2.33 26.76 10.82
C TYR A 55 -2.77 27.98 11.62
N CYS A 56 -3.10 29.09 10.95
CA CYS A 56 -3.50 30.33 11.61
C CYS A 56 -4.79 30.21 12.42
N LEU A 57 -5.73 29.37 11.99
CA LEU A 57 -6.91 29.02 12.80
C LEU A 57 -6.50 28.20 14.03
N ALA A 58 -5.66 27.18 13.85
CA ALA A 58 -5.26 26.26 14.92
C ALA A 58 -4.34 26.91 15.97
N SER A 59 -3.44 27.82 15.57
CA SER A 59 -2.48 28.52 16.44
C SER A 59 -3.05 29.78 17.09
N ASN A 60 -4.35 30.05 16.89
CA ASN A 60 -5.02 31.28 17.33
C ASN A 60 -4.37 32.56 16.74
N GLY A 61 -3.85 32.47 15.50
CA GLY A 61 -3.50 33.62 14.66
C GLY A 61 -2.37 34.51 15.17
N LYS A 62 -1.48 34.00 16.03
CA LYS A 62 -0.45 34.82 16.70
C LYS A 62 0.70 35.24 15.79
N ASP A 63 0.99 34.48 14.74
CA ASP A 63 2.11 34.76 13.84
C ASP A 63 1.79 35.91 12.88
N ALA A 64 2.80 36.70 12.52
CA ALA A 64 2.63 37.85 11.62
C ALA A 64 2.02 37.46 10.25
N ALA A 65 2.34 36.27 9.75
CA ALA A 65 1.78 35.73 8.51
C ALA A 65 0.26 35.48 8.59
N CYS A 66 -0.31 35.36 9.80
CA CYS A 66 -1.74 35.15 9.99
C CYS A 66 -2.58 36.41 9.84
N ALA A 67 -1.96 37.60 9.86
CA ALA A 67 -2.67 38.87 9.70
C ALA A 67 -3.42 38.95 8.35
N SER A 68 -2.83 38.40 7.28
CA SER A 68 -3.47 38.35 5.95
C SER A 68 -4.53 37.26 5.83
N GLU A 69 -4.48 36.22 6.67
CA GLU A 69 -5.43 35.10 6.63
C GLU A 69 -6.78 35.45 7.27
N LYS A 70 -6.82 36.45 8.17
CA LYS A 70 -8.01 36.86 8.92
C LYS A 70 -8.76 35.65 9.52
N PRO A 71 -8.08 34.75 10.25
CA PRO A 71 -8.72 33.55 10.78
C PRO A 71 -9.82 33.93 11.78
N SER A 72 -10.96 33.24 11.72
CA SER A 72 -12.01 33.37 12.74
C SER A 72 -11.59 32.62 14.00
N THR A 73 -10.83 33.27 14.87
CA THR A 73 -10.28 32.68 16.09
C THR A 73 -11.17 32.96 17.29
N LYS A 74 -11.40 31.96 18.14
CA LYS A 74 -12.03 32.16 19.45
C LYS A 74 -10.93 32.36 20.50
N PRO A 75 -10.94 33.47 21.27
CA PRO A 75 -9.98 33.67 22.34
C PRO A 75 -9.91 32.47 23.29
N GLY A 76 -8.69 31.98 23.53
CA GLY A 76 -8.43 30.84 24.43
C GLY A 76 -8.62 29.45 23.81
N PHE A 77 -9.03 29.35 22.54
CA PHE A 77 -9.03 28.06 21.83
C PHE A 77 -7.78 27.92 20.95
N GLN A 78 -7.08 26.80 21.09
CA GLN A 78 -5.91 26.44 20.30
C GLN A 78 -6.00 24.96 19.96
N PHE A 79 -5.74 24.62 18.70
CA PHE A 79 -5.72 23.25 18.19
C PHE A 79 -4.30 22.86 17.74
N ILE A 80 -3.33 23.24 18.56
CA ILE A 80 -1.94 22.78 18.51
C ILE A 80 -1.47 22.59 19.95
N TYR A 81 -0.59 21.62 20.20
CA TYR A 81 0.00 21.42 21.52
C TYR A 81 1.27 22.27 21.72
N PRO A 82 1.62 22.62 22.97
CA PRO A 82 2.87 23.29 23.25
C PRO A 82 4.06 22.38 22.91
N THR A 83 5.14 22.98 22.44
CA THR A 83 6.42 22.31 22.29
C THR A 83 7.01 21.98 23.66
N ASP A 84 7.69 20.84 23.76
CA ASP A 84 8.36 20.42 24.98
C ASP A 84 9.88 20.56 24.85
N LYS A 85 10.62 20.06 25.85
CA LYS A 85 12.08 20.09 25.88
C LYS A 85 12.77 19.25 24.80
N TYR A 86 12.04 18.45 24.03
CA TYR A 86 12.56 17.60 22.95
C TYR A 86 12.32 18.22 21.56
N PHE A 87 11.51 19.28 21.47
CA PHE A 87 11.28 20.00 20.22
C PHE A 87 12.56 20.69 19.72
N ASP A 88 12.87 20.50 18.43
CA ASP A 88 14.07 21.06 17.77
C ASP A 88 15.40 20.71 18.47
N VAL A 89 15.45 19.54 19.13
CA VAL A 89 16.66 19.02 19.77
C VAL A 89 17.23 17.86 18.98
N ALA A 90 18.55 17.84 18.82
CA ALA A 90 19.27 16.73 18.23
C ALA A 90 19.00 15.41 18.97
N ILE A 91 18.65 14.36 18.23
CA ILE A 91 18.41 13.04 18.83
C ILE A 91 19.76 12.42 19.23
N ALA A 92 19.94 12.18 20.53
CA ALA A 92 21.06 11.38 21.03
C ALA A 92 20.70 9.89 20.99
N ILE A 93 21.54 9.09 20.33
CA ILE A 93 21.36 7.64 20.21
C ILE A 93 21.80 6.98 21.51
N PRO A 94 20.89 6.35 22.28
CA PRO A 94 21.26 5.68 23.53
C PRO A 94 22.22 4.52 23.31
N ASN A 95 23.04 4.22 24.33
CA ASN A 95 23.92 3.05 24.31
C ASN A 95 23.14 1.76 24.08
N GLY A 96 23.66 0.89 23.22
CA GLY A 96 23.02 -0.38 22.87
C GLY A 96 21.83 -0.23 21.91
N THR A 97 21.58 0.96 21.35
CA THR A 97 20.57 1.18 20.32
C THR A 97 21.21 1.65 19.02
N SER A 98 20.45 1.58 17.93
CA SER A 98 20.90 2.07 16.62
C SER A 98 19.73 2.66 15.85
N VAL A 99 20.02 3.49 14.86
CA VAL A 99 19.01 4.18 14.05
C VAL A 99 19.19 3.86 12.58
N LEU A 100 18.11 3.38 11.94
CA LEU A 100 18.03 3.18 10.51
C LEU A 100 17.15 4.27 9.88
N LEU A 101 17.70 5.04 8.95
CA LEU A 101 16.97 5.98 8.11
C LEU A 101 16.87 5.43 6.69
N LEU A 102 15.71 5.60 6.08
CA LEU A 102 15.47 5.26 4.67
C LEU A 102 15.01 6.53 3.94
N SER A 103 15.49 6.74 2.72
CA SER A 103 15.07 7.88 1.91
C SER A 103 14.98 7.53 0.43
N GLY A 104 13.92 7.99 -0.23
CA GLY A 104 13.79 7.92 -1.68
C GLY A 104 14.37 9.15 -2.36
N LEU A 105 15.21 8.95 -3.38
CA LEU A 105 15.79 10.07 -4.12
C LEU A 105 14.79 10.78 -5.05
N LEU A 106 13.63 10.15 -5.30
CA LEU A 106 12.52 10.72 -6.07
C LEU A 106 11.32 11.09 -5.19
N ASP A 107 11.53 11.34 -3.90
CA ASP A 107 10.47 11.78 -2.98
C ASP A 107 10.30 13.31 -3.03
N PRO A 108 9.20 13.84 -3.62
CA PRO A 108 8.96 15.27 -3.66
C PRO A 108 8.35 15.83 -2.37
N GLN A 109 7.83 14.97 -1.48
CA GLN A 109 7.18 15.38 -0.22
C GLN A 109 8.18 15.48 0.92
N THR A 110 9.09 14.50 1.03
CA THR A 110 10.21 14.50 1.98
C THR A 110 11.55 14.39 1.25
N PRO A 111 12.04 15.49 0.62
CA PRO A 111 13.25 15.48 -0.18
C PRO A 111 14.47 14.91 0.56
N PRO A 112 15.35 14.14 -0.14
CA PRO A 112 16.43 13.37 0.49
C PRO A 112 17.44 14.21 1.27
N LYS A 113 17.58 15.51 0.94
CA LYS A 113 18.42 16.44 1.71
C LYS A 113 18.03 16.48 3.20
N PHE A 114 16.75 16.36 3.53
CA PHE A 114 16.28 16.41 4.91
C PHE A 114 16.61 15.13 5.67
N ALA A 115 16.60 13.96 5.02
CA ALA A 115 17.08 12.72 5.63
C ALA A 115 18.59 12.79 5.96
N ARG A 116 19.38 13.40 5.07
CA ARG A 116 20.81 13.64 5.30
C ARG A 116 21.05 14.62 6.46
N TYR A 117 20.28 15.70 6.52
CA TYR A 117 20.34 16.66 7.63
C TYR A 117 19.94 16.01 8.97
N GLN A 118 18.89 15.20 8.97
CA GLN A 118 18.46 14.44 10.15
C GLN A 118 19.53 13.45 10.60
N LEU A 119 20.14 12.70 9.68
CA LEU A 119 21.23 11.80 10.01
C LEU A 119 22.43 12.57 10.60
N ALA A 120 22.77 13.73 10.03
CA ALA A 120 23.88 14.56 10.47
C ALA A 120 23.62 15.15 11.87
N SER A 121 22.39 15.50 12.21
CA SER A 121 22.03 16.08 13.51
C SER A 121 22.11 15.08 14.66
N PHE A 122 21.98 13.78 14.41
CA PHE A 122 22.04 12.77 15.47
C PHE A 122 23.38 12.74 16.21
N VAL A 123 23.31 12.70 17.55
CA VAL A 123 24.47 12.51 18.41
C VAL A 123 24.68 11.01 18.63
N GLY A 124 25.79 10.49 18.09
CA GLY A 124 26.13 9.06 18.11
C GLY A 124 26.48 8.52 16.73
N THR A 125 27.15 7.37 16.69
CA THR A 125 27.69 6.77 15.46
C THR A 125 26.90 5.55 14.97
N ALA A 126 26.08 4.94 15.83
CA ALA A 126 25.25 3.77 15.50
C ALA A 126 24.03 4.16 14.65
N LYS A 127 24.27 4.72 13.47
CA LYS A 127 23.25 5.22 12.55
C LYS A 127 23.61 4.89 11.10
N ARG A 128 22.60 4.58 10.30
CA ARG A 128 22.76 4.33 8.86
C ARG A 128 21.62 4.92 8.07
N LEU A 129 21.93 5.60 6.97
CA LEU A 129 20.97 6.03 5.96
C LEU A 129 21.11 5.14 4.74
N ILE A 130 20.00 4.61 4.24
CA ILE A 130 19.91 3.91 2.96
C ILE A 130 19.07 4.75 2.01
N GLU A 131 19.67 5.16 0.90
CA GLU A 131 19.01 5.93 -0.14
C GLU A 131 18.62 5.03 -1.31
N PHE A 132 17.37 5.15 -1.76
CA PHE A 132 16.82 4.38 -2.87
C PHE A 132 16.70 5.30 -4.09
N PRO A 133 17.43 5.03 -5.19
CA PRO A 133 17.48 5.93 -6.34
C PRO A 133 16.14 6.21 -7.00
N THR A 134 15.21 5.25 -6.90
CA THR A 134 13.96 5.23 -7.67
C THR A 134 12.71 5.37 -6.80
N SER A 135 12.87 5.42 -5.48
CA SER A 135 11.74 5.44 -4.56
C SER A 135 11.11 6.84 -4.48
N ALA A 136 9.78 6.85 -4.51
CA ALA A 136 8.95 7.99 -4.13
C ALA A 136 8.72 8.04 -2.61
N HIS A 137 7.81 8.92 -2.18
CA HIS A 137 7.35 9.04 -0.79
C HIS A 137 6.86 7.71 -0.21
N GLY A 138 7.06 7.48 1.09
CA GLY A 138 6.73 6.20 1.72
C GLY A 138 7.68 5.08 1.29
N THR A 139 8.98 5.34 1.37
CA THR A 139 10.06 4.48 0.84
C THR A 139 10.01 3.02 1.27
N ILE A 140 9.47 2.73 2.45
CA ILE A 140 9.30 1.34 2.94
C ILE A 140 8.51 0.50 1.93
N LEU A 141 7.46 1.07 1.32
CA LEU A 141 6.57 0.38 0.39
C LEU A 141 6.90 0.69 -1.08
N ASN A 142 7.47 1.86 -1.37
CA ASN A 142 7.74 2.34 -2.74
C ASN A 142 9.14 1.97 -3.25
N THR A 143 9.59 0.77 -2.95
CA THR A 143 10.91 0.23 -3.35
C THR A 143 10.76 -1.11 -4.07
N PRO A 144 10.10 -1.12 -5.25
CA PRO A 144 9.82 -2.34 -5.98
C PRO A 144 11.11 -3.06 -6.40
N VAL A 145 10.99 -4.37 -6.54
CA VAL A 145 12.08 -5.29 -6.87
C VAL A 145 11.72 -6.10 -8.11
N THR A 146 12.73 -6.52 -8.87
CA THR A 146 12.55 -7.29 -10.12
C THR A 146 12.26 -8.77 -9.86
N VAL A 147 12.54 -9.26 -8.65
CA VAL A 147 12.33 -10.65 -8.28
C VAL A 147 10.85 -10.89 -7.95
N GLN A 148 10.23 -11.81 -8.67
CA GLN A 148 8.82 -12.15 -8.51
C GLN A 148 8.52 -12.66 -7.09
N ASN A 149 7.34 -12.29 -6.56
CA ASN A 149 6.84 -12.67 -5.23
C ASN A 149 7.74 -12.22 -4.05
N LYS A 150 8.64 -11.24 -4.26
CA LYS A 150 9.36 -10.58 -3.18
C LYS A 150 8.65 -9.29 -2.76
N VAL A 151 8.72 -8.99 -1.48
CA VAL A 151 8.23 -7.72 -0.92
C VAL A 151 9.17 -6.57 -1.32
N PRO A 152 8.72 -5.30 -1.23
CA PRO A 152 9.58 -4.14 -1.46
C PRO A 152 10.87 -4.20 -0.65
N CYS A 153 11.96 -3.69 -1.21
CA CYS A 153 13.28 -3.76 -0.59
C CYS A 153 13.36 -2.98 0.73
N GLY A 154 12.71 -1.82 0.81
CA GLY A 154 12.59 -1.03 2.04
C GLY A 154 11.95 -1.82 3.17
N ALA A 155 10.83 -2.51 2.90
CA ALA A 155 10.19 -3.40 3.86
C ALA A 155 11.09 -4.57 4.28
N SER A 156 11.83 -5.17 3.34
CA SER A 156 12.80 -6.23 3.63
C SER A 156 13.91 -5.76 4.58
N ILE A 157 14.46 -4.57 4.33
CA ILE A 157 15.51 -3.96 5.16
C ILE A 157 14.99 -3.63 6.56
N VAL A 158 13.78 -3.05 6.68
CA VAL A 158 13.16 -2.79 8.00
C VAL A 158 12.95 -4.09 8.76
N SER A 159 12.44 -5.14 8.10
CA SER A 159 12.28 -6.45 8.72
C SER A 159 13.63 -7.01 9.20
N SER A 160 14.67 -6.94 8.37
CA SER A 160 16.02 -7.36 8.75
C SER A 160 16.55 -6.57 9.96
N PHE A 161 16.39 -5.24 9.98
CA PHE A 161 16.81 -4.39 11.09
C PHE A 161 16.16 -4.79 12.42
N VAL A 162 14.84 -5.02 12.40
CA VAL A 162 14.07 -5.42 13.59
C VAL A 162 14.48 -6.82 14.04
N MET A 163 14.57 -7.78 13.12
CA MET A 163 14.92 -9.16 13.45
C MET A 163 16.37 -9.31 13.93
N ALA A 164 17.29 -8.49 13.42
CA ALA A 164 18.68 -8.43 13.86
C ALA A 164 18.85 -7.69 15.19
N GLY A 165 17.89 -6.85 15.59
CA GLY A 165 17.98 -5.98 16.77
C GLY A 165 18.94 -4.79 16.57
N GLY A 166 19.29 -4.44 15.34
CA GLY A 166 20.22 -3.35 15.05
C GLY A 166 20.87 -3.41 13.67
N LEU A 167 21.94 -2.62 13.50
CA LEU A 167 22.61 -2.41 12.20
C LEU A 167 23.61 -3.50 11.81
N ASP A 168 24.14 -4.27 12.77
CA ASP A 168 25.30 -5.16 12.55
C ASP A 168 25.03 -6.30 11.55
N LYS A 169 23.79 -6.80 11.51
CA LYS A 169 23.36 -7.88 10.61
C LYS A 169 22.29 -7.40 9.62
N LEU A 170 22.31 -6.12 9.29
CA LEU A 170 21.36 -5.54 8.35
C LEU A 170 21.59 -6.11 6.94
N ASP A 171 20.62 -6.86 6.45
CA ASP A 171 20.60 -7.39 5.09
C ASP A 171 20.11 -6.33 4.11
N THR A 172 20.99 -5.93 3.19
CA THR A 172 20.70 -4.97 2.12
C THR A 172 20.83 -5.58 0.73
N THR A 173 20.87 -6.92 0.61
CA THR A 173 21.03 -7.62 -0.68
C THR A 173 19.91 -7.30 -1.67
N CYS A 174 18.73 -6.91 -1.18
CA CYS A 174 17.62 -6.50 -2.03
C CYS A 174 17.89 -5.26 -2.90
N LEU A 175 18.93 -4.47 -2.56
CA LEU A 175 19.35 -3.33 -3.37
C LEU A 175 19.87 -3.77 -4.74
N GLU A 176 20.40 -4.99 -4.86
CA GLU A 176 20.98 -5.53 -6.10
C GLU A 176 19.94 -5.78 -7.20
N TYR A 177 18.68 -5.92 -6.82
CA TYR A 177 17.58 -6.25 -7.72
C TYR A 177 16.40 -5.29 -7.59
N LEU A 178 16.67 -4.05 -7.15
CA LEU A 178 15.70 -2.96 -7.24
C LEU A 178 15.24 -2.76 -8.68
N THR A 179 13.95 -2.50 -8.86
CA THR A 179 13.41 -2.17 -10.18
C THR A 179 14.04 -0.86 -10.67
N PRO A 180 14.69 -0.87 -11.85
CA PRO A 180 15.26 0.33 -12.42
C PRO A 180 14.18 1.37 -12.75
N ASN A 181 14.54 2.64 -12.68
CA ASN A 181 13.71 3.71 -13.23
C ASN A 181 13.68 3.58 -14.74
N SER A 182 12.48 3.47 -15.31
CA SER A 182 12.28 3.50 -16.74
C SER A 182 11.09 4.38 -17.06
N PHE A 183 11.33 5.40 -17.88
CA PHE A 183 10.28 6.16 -18.55
C PHE A 183 9.86 5.46 -19.86
N ALA A 184 10.32 4.24 -20.14
CA ALA A 184 9.84 3.52 -21.30
C ALA A 184 8.42 3.02 -21.05
N ILE A 185 7.45 3.65 -21.71
CA ILE A 185 6.06 3.19 -21.72
C ILE A 185 5.85 2.36 -22.99
N THR A 186 5.35 1.14 -22.83
CA THR A 186 5.06 0.29 -23.99
C THR A 186 4.01 0.94 -24.89
N THR A 187 4.13 0.79 -26.21
CA THR A 187 3.13 1.27 -27.18
C THR A 187 1.73 0.78 -26.84
N ALA A 188 1.59 -0.48 -26.39
CA ALA A 188 0.30 -1.02 -25.95
C ALA A 188 -0.32 -0.24 -24.78
N LEU A 189 0.49 0.14 -23.79
CA LEU A 189 0.03 0.96 -22.66
C LEU A 189 -0.27 2.40 -23.09
N GLY A 190 0.56 2.99 -23.95
CA GLY A 190 0.32 4.31 -24.52
C GLY A 190 -0.98 4.38 -25.32
N GLN A 191 -1.25 3.38 -26.16
CA GLN A 191 -2.48 3.26 -26.92
C GLN A 191 -3.69 3.11 -26.00
N ARG A 192 -3.55 2.32 -24.93
CA ARG A 192 -4.64 2.03 -23.99
C ARG A 192 -4.98 3.23 -23.10
N LEU A 193 -3.98 3.94 -22.57
CA LEU A 193 -4.17 5.01 -21.59
C LEU A 193 -4.30 6.40 -22.24
N MET A 194 -3.62 6.63 -23.36
CA MET A 194 -3.47 7.96 -23.96
C MET A 194 -3.79 8.01 -25.47
N ALA A 195 -4.27 6.89 -26.05
CA ALA A 195 -4.63 6.77 -27.47
C ALA A 195 -3.50 7.17 -28.45
N THR A 196 -2.24 7.05 -28.03
CA THR A 196 -1.04 7.41 -28.79
C THR A 196 -0.03 6.26 -28.77
N ASP A 197 0.80 6.16 -29.81
CA ASP A 197 1.91 5.19 -29.82
C ASP A 197 3.13 5.68 -29.03
N ASP A 198 3.24 6.99 -28.88
CA ASP A 198 4.29 7.67 -28.13
C ASP A 198 3.62 8.56 -27.07
N VAL A 199 3.85 8.24 -25.81
CA VAL A 199 3.24 8.95 -24.67
C VAL A 199 3.90 10.30 -24.40
N TYR A 200 5.13 10.50 -24.87
CA TYR A 200 5.88 11.73 -24.61
C TYR A 200 5.70 12.74 -25.75
N GLU A 201 5.82 12.28 -26.99
CA GLU A 201 5.83 13.16 -28.17
C GLU A 201 4.63 12.95 -29.10
N GLY A 202 3.79 11.93 -28.83
CA GLY A 202 2.72 11.53 -29.73
C GLY A 202 1.38 12.22 -29.46
N THR A 203 0.64 12.50 -30.54
CA THR A 203 -0.70 13.09 -30.46
C THR A 203 -1.75 11.98 -30.30
N PRO A 204 -2.69 12.07 -29.35
CA PRO A 204 -3.80 11.14 -29.22
C PRO A 204 -4.59 11.03 -30.53
N ARG A 205 -4.72 9.80 -31.07
CA ARG A 205 -5.43 9.55 -32.33
C ARG A 205 -6.95 9.55 -32.20
N LYS A 206 -7.45 9.58 -30.97
CA LYS A 206 -8.86 9.70 -30.64
C LYS A 206 -8.99 10.64 -29.45
N ALA A 207 -10.02 11.49 -29.46
CA ALA A 207 -10.39 12.23 -28.28
C ALA A 207 -10.76 11.20 -27.18
N ILE A 208 -10.05 11.22 -26.07
CA ILE A 208 -10.48 10.52 -24.86
C ILE A 208 -11.61 11.37 -24.30
N VAL A 209 -12.85 11.03 -24.66
CA VAL A 209 -14.03 11.68 -24.06
C VAL A 209 -14.06 11.20 -22.61
N PRO A 210 -13.95 12.11 -21.61
CA PRO A 210 -14.16 11.73 -20.21
C PRO A 210 -15.52 11.03 -20.15
N ARG A 211 -15.56 9.85 -19.54
CA ARG A 211 -16.85 9.21 -19.28
C ARG A 211 -17.62 10.18 -18.38
N THR A 212 -18.61 10.87 -18.94
CA THR A 212 -19.58 11.61 -18.13
C THR A 212 -20.10 10.61 -17.11
N PRO A 213 -20.02 10.89 -15.80
CA PRO A 213 -20.80 10.13 -14.84
C PRO A 213 -22.23 10.14 -15.39
N SER A 214 -22.79 8.97 -15.65
CA SER A 214 -24.20 8.89 -16.02
C SER A 214 -24.96 9.57 -14.89
N ASP A 215 -25.87 10.50 -15.21
CA ASP A 215 -26.75 11.22 -14.26
C ASP A 215 -27.65 10.30 -13.40
N SER A 216 -27.41 8.98 -13.45
CA SER A 216 -28.00 7.96 -12.60
C SER A 216 -27.27 7.78 -11.26
N ALA A 217 -26.25 8.59 -10.96
CA ALA A 217 -25.65 8.68 -9.62
C ALA A 217 -26.04 10.00 -8.92
N ALA A 218 -27.29 10.43 -9.11
CA ALA A 218 -27.94 11.26 -8.10
C ALA A 218 -28.16 10.39 -6.86
N SER A 219 -27.85 10.98 -5.71
CA SER A 219 -27.98 10.43 -4.36
C SER A 219 -29.25 9.60 -4.12
N ASP A 220 -29.15 8.28 -4.24
CA ASP A 220 -30.02 7.37 -3.53
C ASP A 220 -29.25 6.86 -2.31
N VAL A 221 -29.44 7.56 -1.19
CA VAL A 221 -29.33 6.95 0.13
C VAL A 221 -30.48 5.94 0.22
N PRO A 222 -30.24 4.61 0.25
CA PRO A 222 -31.34 3.69 0.48
C PRO A 222 -31.67 3.79 1.96
N ALA A 223 -32.78 4.44 2.27
CA ALA A 223 -33.51 4.16 3.48
C ALA A 223 -33.77 2.65 3.51
N SER A 224 -33.36 2.01 4.60
CA SER A 224 -33.64 0.62 4.91
C SER A 224 -35.12 0.30 4.66
N THR A 225 -35.43 -0.52 3.66
CA THR A 225 -36.39 -1.63 3.78
C THR A 225 -36.46 -2.51 2.52
N LYS A 226 -36.45 -3.83 2.78
CA LYS A 226 -36.87 -4.98 1.97
C LYS A 226 -35.74 -5.73 1.22
N PRO A 227 -35.65 -7.07 1.39
CA PRO A 227 -34.58 -7.87 0.81
C PRO A 227 -34.72 -7.95 -0.72
N PRO A 228 -33.61 -8.07 -1.47
CA PRO A 228 -33.67 -8.09 -2.92
C PRO A 228 -34.25 -9.41 -3.41
N SER A 229 -35.27 -9.29 -4.27
CA SER A 229 -35.79 -10.36 -5.11
C SER A 229 -34.71 -10.86 -6.07
N GLU A 230 -34.56 -12.17 -6.12
CA GLU A 230 -33.86 -12.91 -7.17
C GLU A 230 -34.32 -12.43 -8.56
N SER A 231 -33.42 -11.87 -9.39
CA SER A 231 -33.55 -11.97 -10.86
C SER A 231 -32.48 -11.27 -11.71
N GLN A 232 -31.43 -10.66 -11.15
CA GLN A 232 -30.36 -10.09 -12.00
C GLN A 232 -28.96 -10.55 -11.57
N VAL A 233 -28.65 -11.81 -11.85
CA VAL A 233 -27.26 -12.31 -11.86
C VAL A 233 -26.96 -12.87 -13.24
N ASN A 234 -25.95 -12.29 -13.87
CA ASN A 234 -25.51 -12.50 -15.23
C ASN A 234 -25.27 -13.99 -15.55
N SER A 235 -25.81 -14.43 -16.68
CA SER A 235 -25.85 -15.81 -17.21
C SER A 235 -24.49 -16.55 -17.30
N SER A 236 -23.39 -15.82 -17.37
CA SER A 236 -22.03 -16.37 -17.57
C SER A 236 -21.53 -17.24 -16.39
N TRP A 237 -21.77 -16.83 -15.14
CA TRP A 237 -21.25 -17.53 -13.96
C TRP A 237 -21.97 -18.86 -13.69
N ARG A 238 -23.29 -18.92 -13.93
CA ARG A 238 -24.08 -20.13 -13.72
C ARG A 238 -23.63 -21.27 -14.63
N SER A 239 -23.30 -20.96 -15.89
CA SER A 239 -22.80 -21.94 -16.86
C SER A 239 -21.44 -22.51 -16.46
N LEU A 240 -20.53 -21.68 -15.95
CA LEU A 240 -19.22 -22.11 -15.45
C LEU A 240 -19.33 -22.95 -14.17
N ALA A 241 -20.23 -22.56 -13.24
CA ALA A 241 -20.46 -23.32 -12.02
C ALA A 241 -21.09 -24.70 -12.29
N ILE A 242 -22.05 -24.78 -13.22
CA ILE A 242 -22.66 -26.06 -13.62
C ILE A 242 -21.60 -26.97 -14.27
N ALA A 243 -20.78 -26.45 -15.18
CA ALA A 243 -19.72 -27.22 -15.81
C ALA A 243 -18.73 -27.80 -14.78
N ALA A 244 -18.33 -27.02 -13.78
CA ALA A 244 -17.44 -27.47 -12.72
C ALA A 244 -18.05 -28.60 -11.87
N VAL A 245 -19.34 -28.50 -11.53
CA VAL A 245 -20.05 -29.53 -10.75
C VAL A 245 -20.19 -30.83 -11.54
N VAL A 246 -20.49 -30.76 -12.85
CA VAL A 246 -20.56 -31.96 -13.69
C VAL A 246 -19.20 -32.66 -13.78
N VAL A 247 -18.11 -31.91 -13.97
CA VAL A 247 -16.76 -32.48 -14.00
C VAL A 247 -16.41 -33.15 -12.67
N ALA A 248 -16.72 -32.51 -11.54
CA ALA A 248 -16.49 -33.10 -10.22
C ALA A 248 -17.31 -34.39 -10.00
N ALA A 249 -18.57 -34.42 -10.44
CA ALA A 249 -19.42 -35.59 -10.34
C ALA A 249 -18.92 -36.77 -11.20
N VAL A 250 -18.42 -36.48 -12.41
CA VAL A 250 -17.81 -37.49 -13.29
C VAL A 250 -16.53 -38.05 -12.67
N ILE A 251 -15.67 -37.20 -12.12
CA ILE A 251 -14.45 -37.65 -11.43
C ILE A 251 -14.80 -38.52 -10.21
N PHE A 252 -15.82 -38.14 -9.45
CA PHE A 252 -16.28 -38.92 -8.31
C PHE A 252 -16.82 -40.30 -8.73
N LEU A 253 -17.63 -40.36 -9.80
CA LEU A 253 -18.13 -41.63 -10.35
C LEU A 253 -16.99 -42.53 -10.83
N VAL A 254 -15.99 -41.98 -11.51
CA VAL A 254 -14.80 -42.72 -11.94
C VAL A 254 -14.05 -43.28 -10.73
N MET A 255 -13.85 -42.48 -9.69
CA MET A 255 -13.21 -42.94 -8.45
C MET A 255 -14.00 -44.06 -7.76
N VAL A 256 -15.33 -43.96 -7.69
CA VAL A 256 -16.18 -45.01 -7.13
C VAL A 256 -16.07 -46.30 -7.95
N VAL A 257 -16.10 -46.22 -9.28
CA VAL A 257 -15.94 -47.38 -10.17
C VAL A 257 -14.56 -48.03 -9.98
N VAL A 258 -13.49 -47.24 -9.88
CA VAL A 258 -12.13 -47.74 -9.64
C VAL A 258 -12.06 -48.45 -8.28
N VAL A 259 -12.59 -47.84 -7.21
CA VAL A 259 -12.61 -48.44 -5.87
C VAL A 259 -13.46 -49.72 -5.85
N MET A 260 -14.61 -49.75 -6.55
CA MET A 260 -15.44 -50.95 -6.66
C MET A 260 -14.73 -52.06 -7.42
N ARG A 261 -14.01 -51.74 -8.51
CA ARG A 261 -13.21 -52.72 -9.26
C ARG A 261 -12.08 -53.28 -8.41
N LEU A 262 -11.35 -52.43 -7.69
CA LEU A 262 -10.28 -52.87 -6.77
C LEU A 262 -10.85 -53.75 -5.65
N ARG A 263 -11.98 -53.37 -5.04
CA ARG A 263 -12.64 -54.18 -4.01
C ARG A 263 -13.18 -55.51 -4.54
N ARG A 264 -13.60 -55.55 -5.81
CA ARG A 264 -14.01 -56.80 -6.47
C ARG A 264 -12.82 -57.72 -6.72
N GLN A 265 -11.71 -57.19 -7.24
CA GLN A 265 -10.47 -57.95 -7.42
C GLN A 265 -9.95 -58.52 -6.09
N VAL A 266 -10.03 -57.75 -5.00
CA VAL A 266 -9.65 -58.23 -3.67
C VAL A 266 -10.59 -59.33 -3.14
N ARG A 267 -11.88 -59.30 -3.47
CA ARG A 267 -12.82 -60.38 -3.10
C ARG A 267 -12.59 -61.64 -3.92
N GLU A 268 -12.46 -61.51 -5.23
CA GLU A 268 -12.16 -62.64 -6.13
C GLU A 268 -10.82 -63.32 -5.74
N ALA A 269 -9.81 -62.54 -5.31
CA ALA A 269 -8.56 -63.08 -4.76
C ALA A 269 -8.73 -63.81 -3.41
N LYS A 270 -9.67 -63.39 -2.56
CA LYS A 270 -9.98 -64.07 -1.29
C LYS A 270 -10.77 -65.37 -1.49
N ASP A 271 -11.73 -65.38 -2.42
CA ASP A 271 -12.53 -66.57 -2.71
C ASP A 271 -11.68 -67.69 -3.36
N LEU A 272 -10.69 -67.32 -4.19
CA LEU A 272 -9.68 -68.27 -4.71
C LEU A 272 -8.81 -68.87 -3.59
N SER A 273 -8.43 -68.09 -2.57
CA SER A 273 -7.65 -68.59 -1.44
C SER A 273 -8.43 -69.49 -0.47
N ALA A 274 -9.77 -69.33 -0.42
CA ALA A 274 -10.64 -70.11 0.46
C ALA A 274 -11.02 -71.48 -0.14
N ALA A 275 -11.09 -71.58 -1.48
CA ALA A 275 -11.39 -72.83 -2.17
C ALA A 275 -10.25 -73.88 -2.11
N GLU A 276 -9.01 -73.46 -1.84
CA GLU A 276 -7.84 -74.34 -1.76
C GLU A 276 -7.67 -75.03 -0.39
N TYR A 277 -8.50 -74.71 0.62
CA TYR A 277 -8.37 -75.21 2.00
C TYR A 277 -9.34 -76.33 2.42
N ILE A 278 -10.05 -76.96 1.47
CA ILE A 278 -10.82 -78.19 1.76
C ILE A 278 -10.04 -79.38 1.21
N VAL A 279 -9.23 -80.01 2.07
CA VAL A 279 -8.68 -81.36 1.89
C VAL A 279 -9.17 -82.21 3.07
N ASP A 280 -9.84 -83.30 2.74
CA ASP A 280 -10.45 -84.26 3.69
C ASP A 280 -9.44 -84.87 4.66
N PRO A 281 -9.87 -85.23 5.89
CA PRO A 281 -8.99 -85.81 6.89
C PRO A 281 -8.67 -87.28 6.57
N VAL A 282 -7.39 -87.63 6.67
CA VAL A 282 -6.88 -89.00 6.65
C VAL A 282 -6.99 -89.58 8.06
N ASP A 283 -7.70 -90.69 8.20
CA ASP A 283 -7.67 -91.57 9.38
C ASP A 283 -6.67 -92.74 9.15
N PRO A 284 -6.19 -93.39 10.22
CA PRO A 284 -4.79 -93.79 10.44
C PRO A 284 -4.24 -94.96 9.64
#